data_AF-A0A2G9PYM7-F1
#
_entry.id   AF-A0A2G9PYM7-F1
#
_cell.length_a   1.000
_cell.length_b   1.000
_cell.length_c   1.000
_cell.angle_alpha   90.00
_cell.angle_beta   90.00
_cell.angle_gamma   90.00
#
_symmetry.space_group_name_H-M   'P 1'
#
loop_
_entity.id
_entity.type
_entity.pdbx_description
1 polymer ?
#
loop_
_entity_poly.entity_id
_entity_poly.type
_entity_poly.pdbx_seq_one_letter_code
_entity_poly.pdbx_strand_id
1 'polypeptide(L)'
;MQQTIQLLLGILVLTLGFSIGNWLAKLTTEELKSGRKWFVFIITVSLVGSVVSLILRNDYFFFSFLFIAIVTSRSLRIMNRRR
;
A
#
# COMPACT_ATOMS: atom_id res chain seq x y z
N MET A 1 3.07 -22.45 -15.00
CA MET A 1 2.25 -21.38 -15.63
C MET A 1 1.41 -20.60 -14.62
N GLN A 2 0.76 -21.25 -13.64
CA GLN A 2 -0.10 -20.58 -12.66
C GLN A 2 0.62 -19.55 -11.77
N GLN A 3 1.84 -19.85 -11.31
CA GLN A 3 2.67 -18.94 -10.50
C GLN A 3 3.03 -17.67 -11.27
N THR A 4 3.38 -17.80 -12.55
CA THR A 4 3.69 -16.67 -13.44
C THR A 4 2.49 -15.73 -13.56
N ILE A 5 1.28 -16.29 -13.70
CA ILE A 5 0.03 -15.52 -13.78
C ILE A 5 -0.26 -14.79 -12.47
N GLN A 6 -0.10 -15.46 -11.32
CA GLN A 6 -0.30 -14.85 -9.99
C GLN A 6 0.66 -13.69 -9.76
N LEU A 7 1.93 -13.84 -10.15
CA LEU A 7 2.95 -12.81 -10.01
C LEU A 7 2.65 -11.60 -10.92
N LEU A 8 2.21 -11.85 -12.15
CA LEU A 8 1.80 -10.82 -13.11
C LEU A 8 0.57 -10.04 -12.62
N LEU A 9 -0.44 -10.75 -12.08
CA LEU A 9 -1.60 -10.13 -11.45
C LEU A 9 -1.22 -9.32 -10.22
N GLY A 10 -0.32 -9.83 -9.37
CA GLY A 10 0.21 -9.12 -8.21
C GLY A 10 0.86 -7.79 -8.61
N ILE A 11 1.74 -7.81 -9.61
CA ILE A 11 2.37 -6.58 -10.14
C ILE A 11 1.32 -5.60 -10.68
N LEU A 12 0.33 -6.10 -11.43
CA LEU A 12 -0.72 -5.27 -12.01
C LEU A 12 -1.57 -4.61 -10.90
N VAL A 13 -1.92 -5.35 -9.85
CA VAL A 13 -2.62 -4.81 -8.67
C VAL A 13 -1.76 -3.79 -7.93
N LEU A 14 -0.45 -4.03 -7.75
CA LEU A 14 0.44 -3.07 -7.09
C LEU A 14 0.56 -1.75 -7.87
N THR A 15 0.60 -1.81 -9.21
CA THR A 15 0.62 -0.59 -10.04
C THR A 15 -0.69 0.19 -9.94
N LEU A 16 -1.84 -0.49 -9.88
CA LEU A 16 -3.14 0.15 -9.59
C LEU A 16 -3.17 0.81 -8.21
N GLY A 17 -2.52 0.21 -7.21
CA GLY A 17 -2.39 0.79 -5.87
C GLY A 17 -1.78 2.19 -5.88
N PHE A 18 -0.93 2.49 -6.86
CA PHE A 18 -0.34 3.81 -7.04
C PHE A 18 -1.37 4.87 -7.47
N SER A 19 -2.23 4.53 -8.42
CA SER A 19 -3.32 5.38 -8.90
C SER A 19 -4.40 5.55 -7.84
N ILE A 20 -4.76 4.47 -7.16
CA ILE A 20 -5.73 4.48 -6.06
C ILE A 20 -5.23 5.34 -4.91
N GLY A 21 -3.97 5.19 -4.48
CA GLY A 21 -3.39 6.04 -3.43
C GLY A 21 -3.40 7.52 -3.79
N ASN A 22 -3.22 7.86 -5.07
CA ASN A 22 -3.32 9.24 -5.54
C ASN A 22 -4.75 9.77 -5.48
N TRP A 23 -5.73 8.97 -5.88
CA TRP A 23 -7.13 9.35 -5.81
C TRP A 23 -7.60 9.50 -4.36
N LEU A 24 -7.22 8.56 -3.49
CA LEU A 24 -7.55 8.57 -2.07
C LEU A 24 -7.03 9.83 -1.38
N ALA A 25 -5.78 10.25 -1.67
CA ALA A 25 -5.22 11.50 -1.15
C ALA A 25 -6.07 12.74 -1.45
N LYS A 26 -6.80 12.74 -2.57
CA LYS A 26 -7.65 13.88 -2.94
C LYS A 26 -8.94 13.89 -2.13
N LEU A 27 -9.53 12.71 -1.93
CA LEU A 27 -10.80 12.55 -1.22
C LEU A 27 -10.65 12.73 0.29
N THR A 28 -9.55 12.25 0.88
CA THR A 28 -9.37 12.18 2.33
C THR A 28 -8.33 13.17 2.87
N THR A 29 -8.17 14.33 2.21
CA THR A 29 -7.09 15.30 2.54
C THR A 29 -7.10 15.72 4.02
N GLU A 30 -8.27 16.04 4.58
CA GLU A 30 -8.40 16.47 5.98
C GLU A 30 -8.13 15.34 6.99
N GLU A 31 -8.58 14.12 6.67
CA GLU A 31 -8.37 12.92 7.48
C GLU A 31 -6.90 12.49 7.48
N LEU A 32 -6.22 12.59 6.33
CA LEU A 32 -4.78 12.35 6.22
C LEU A 32 -3.98 13.36 7.05
N LYS A 33 -4.45 14.61 7.14
CA LYS A 33 -3.79 15.69 7.88
C LYS A 33 -3.92 15.51 9.38
N SER A 34 -5.12 15.18 9.87
CA SER A 34 -5.38 14.92 11.30
C SER A 34 -4.81 13.56 11.74
N GLY A 35 -4.95 12.53 10.89
CA GLY A 35 -4.58 11.15 11.14
C GLY A 35 -3.17 10.75 10.71
N ARG A 36 -2.31 11.69 10.30
CA ARG A 36 -0.99 11.39 9.68
C ARG A 36 -0.18 10.32 10.41
N LYS A 37 -0.15 10.36 11.75
CA LYS A 37 0.57 9.37 12.59
C LYS A 37 0.01 7.96 12.43
N TRP A 38 -1.32 7.81 12.34
CA TRP A 38 -1.99 6.54 12.10
C TRP A 38 -1.70 5.98 10.71
N PHE A 39 -1.67 6.83 9.68
CA PHE A 39 -1.27 6.39 8.33
C PHE A 39 0.17 5.87 8.30
N VAL A 40 1.09 6.53 8.98
CA VAL A 40 2.48 6.04 9.13
C VAL A 40 2.53 4.71 9.90
N PHE A 41 1.70 4.56 10.94
CA PHE A 41 1.59 3.30 11.66
C PHE A 41 1.08 2.16 10.78
N ILE A 42 0.03 2.39 9.98
CA ILE A 42 -0.50 1.41 9.02
C ILE A 42 0.58 0.97 8.03
N ILE A 43 1.37 1.92 7.50
CA ILE A 43 2.48 1.61 6.60
C ILE A 43 3.51 0.71 7.32
N THR A 44 3.87 1.05 8.55
CA THR A 44 4.85 0.30 9.34
C THR A 44 4.38 -1.13 9.60
N VAL A 45 3.14 -1.31 10.07
CA VAL A 45 2.54 -2.63 10.30
C VAL A 45 2.44 -3.42 9.00
N SER A 46 2.08 -2.78 7.89
CA SER A 46 2.00 -3.44 6.59
C SER A 46 3.37 -3.88 6.08
N LEU A 47 4.43 -3.09 6.31
CA LEU A 47 5.79 -3.49 5.96
C LEU A 47 6.26 -4.69 6.80
N VAL A 48 6.00 -4.68 8.11
CA VAL A 48 6.31 -5.83 8.98
C VAL A 48 5.51 -7.06 8.54
N GLY A 49 4.22 -6.91 8.27
CA GLY A 49 3.35 -7.99 7.78
C GLY A 49 3.83 -8.56 6.44
N SER A 50 4.31 -7.70 5.53
CA SER A 50 4.92 -8.13 4.27
C SER A 50 6.18 -8.97 4.52
N VAL A 51 7.08 -8.54 5.40
CA VAL A 51 8.29 -9.32 5.74
C VAL A 51 7.93 -10.68 6.36
N VAL A 52 6.98 -10.70 7.31
CA VAL A 52 6.51 -11.96 7.92
C VAL A 52 5.88 -12.89 6.88
N SER A 53 5.07 -12.35 5.97
CA SER A 53 4.43 -13.12 4.89
C SER A 53 5.45 -13.71 3.92
N LEU A 54 6.55 -12.99 3.66
CA LEU A 54 7.66 -13.47 2.86
C LEU A 54 8.36 -14.67 3.52
N ILE A 55 8.60 -14.62 4.84
CA ILE A 55 9.18 -15.74 5.61
C ILE A 55 8.26 -16.96 5.57
N LEU A 56 6.95 -16.75 5.68
CA LEU A 56 5.93 -17.79 5.60
C LEU A 56 5.66 -18.28 4.16
N ARG A 57 6.34 -17.72 3.15
CA ARG A 57 6.15 -18.01 1.72
C ARG A 57 4.68 -17.90 1.28
N ASN A 58 3.96 -16.91 1.83
CA ASN A 58 2.58 -16.65 1.48
C ASN A 58 2.48 -15.42 0.58
N ASP A 59 2.44 -15.66 -0.73
CA ASP A 59 2.42 -14.63 -1.76
C ASP A 59 1.17 -13.73 -1.64
N TYR A 60 0.01 -14.29 -1.29
CA TYR A 60 -1.24 -13.53 -1.17
C TYR A 60 -1.12 -12.44 -0.10
N PHE A 61 -0.73 -12.82 1.13
CA PHE A 61 -0.56 -11.82 2.19
C PHE A 61 0.58 -10.85 1.88
N PHE A 62 1.68 -11.34 1.30
CA PHE A 62 2.79 -10.48 0.89
C PHE A 62 2.33 -9.37 -0.06
N PHE A 63 1.61 -9.72 -1.13
CA PHE A 63 1.09 -8.75 -2.10
C PHE A 63 0.01 -7.85 -1.51
N SER A 64 -0.88 -8.36 -0.66
CA SER A 64 -1.91 -7.54 0.02
C SER A 64 -1.28 -6.51 0.95
N PHE A 65 -0.31 -6.89 1.77
CA PHE A 65 0.38 -5.96 2.67
C PHE A 65 1.19 -4.92 1.89
N LEU A 66 1.89 -5.33 0.83
CA LEU A 66 2.57 -4.39 -0.06
C LEU A 66 1.60 -3.41 -0.73
N PHE A 67 0.45 -3.90 -1.19
CA PHE A 67 -0.57 -3.06 -1.80
C PHE A 67 -1.06 -1.98 -0.83
N ILE A 68 -1.41 -2.36 0.40
CA ILE A 68 -1.83 -1.43 1.45
C ILE A 68 -0.72 -0.43 1.75
N ALA A 69 0.52 -0.90 1.90
CA ALA A 69 1.67 -0.04 2.15
C ALA A 69 1.87 0.98 1.02
N ILE A 70 1.76 0.57 -0.24
CA ILE A 70 1.90 1.45 -1.41
C ILE A 70 0.77 2.50 -1.46
N VAL A 71 -0.49 2.07 -1.37
CA VAL A 71 -1.67 2.97 -1.43
C VAL A 71 -1.56 4.03 -0.34
N THR A 72 -1.28 3.59 0.90
CA THR A 72 -1.20 4.45 2.08
C THR A 72 -0.01 5.41 1.98
N SER A 73 1.17 4.90 1.58
CA SER A 73 2.37 5.73 1.40
C SER A 73 2.22 6.77 0.30
N ARG A 74 1.60 6.40 -0.82
CA ARG A 74 1.32 7.33 -1.92
C ARG A 74 0.34 8.39 -1.49
N SER A 75 -0.71 7.99 -0.77
CA SER A 75 -1.70 8.91 -0.27
C SER A 75 -1.07 9.99 0.62
N LEU A 76 -0.24 9.56 1.57
CA LEU A 76 0.50 10.45 2.48
C LEU A 76 1.51 11.36 1.77
N ARG A 77 2.24 10.82 0.78
CA ARG A 77 3.25 11.57 0.00
C ARG A 77 2.61 12.74 -0.76
N ILE A 78 1.42 12.52 -1.34
CA ILE A 78 0.73 13.55 -2.12
C ILE A 78 0.20 14.65 -1.20
N MET A 79 -0.36 14.30 -0.05
CA MET A 79 -0.73 15.28 0.97
C MET A 79 0.48 16.16 1.36
N ASN A 80 1.66 15.55 1.62
CA ASN A 80 2.87 16.31 1.93
C ASN A 80 3.34 17.24 0.79
N ARG A 81 3.04 16.92 -0.48
CA ARG A 81 3.35 17.80 -1.63
C ARG A 81 2.36 18.96 -1.81
N ARG A 82 1.19 18.89 -1.19
CA ARG A 82 0.13 19.91 -1.26
C ARG A 82 0.17 20.91 -0.10
N ARG A 83 1.12 20.73 0.82
CA ARG A 83 1.31 21.53 2.03
C ARG A 83 2.43 22.54 1.79
#